data_AF-Q92EH5-F1
#
_entry.id   AF-Q92EH5-F1
#
_cell.length_a   1.000
_cell.length_b   1.000
_cell.length_c   1.000
_cell.angle_alpha   90.00
_cell.angle_beta   90.00
_cell.angle_gamma   90.00
#
_symmetry.space_group_name_H-M   'P 1'
#
loop_
_entity.id
_entity.type
_entity.pdbx_description
1 polymer ?
#
loop_
_entity_poly.entity_id
_entity_poly.type
_entity_poly.pdbx_seq_one_letter_code
_entity_poly.pdbx_strand_id
1 'polypeptide(L)'
;MEVEIVERNAFTAVGKKRTFSVENDAQKEKISQFWQEANANGDAERINELAEFATIDGILGVCQMNGDKMDYYIAIESELTPPEDMEKLTIPASKWAIFKSVGPLPSSIQKVWEYIYGEWFHTSNYNHGNAPELEVYTEGDTTAVDYYSEVWIPVVEKE
;
A
#
# COMPACT_ATOMS: atom_id res chain seq x y z
N MET A 1 11.99 4.08 -14.40
CA MET A 1 10.61 3.65 -14.10
C MET A 1 9.67 4.78 -14.48
N GLU A 2 8.48 4.49 -15.02
CA GLU A 2 7.46 5.52 -15.27
C GLU A 2 6.81 5.91 -13.94
N VAL A 3 6.64 7.22 -13.71
CA VAL A 3 6.06 7.77 -12.48
C VAL A 3 4.97 8.76 -12.85
N GLU A 4 3.78 8.55 -12.32
CA GLU A 4 2.64 9.46 -12.49
C GLU A 4 2.43 10.28 -11.22
N ILE A 5 2.19 11.58 -11.37
CA ILE A 5 1.89 12.47 -10.25
C ILE A 5 0.41 12.82 -10.28
N VAL A 6 -0.32 12.48 -9.22
CA VAL A 6 -1.76 12.73 -9.09
C VAL A 6 -2.08 13.46 -7.79
N GLU A 7 -3.10 14.32 -7.81
CA GLU A 7 -3.68 14.89 -6.59
C GLU A 7 -4.97 14.14 -6.28
N ARG A 8 -5.14 13.75 -5.02
CA ARG A 8 -6.29 12.97 -4.59
C ARG A 8 -6.84 13.49 -3.28
N ASN A 9 -8.18 13.56 -3.21
CA ASN A 9 -8.90 13.90 -1.99
C ASN A 9 -8.72 12.81 -0.92
N ALA A 10 -9.08 13.15 0.32
CA ALA A 10 -9.10 12.16 1.38
C ALA A 10 -10.10 11.04 1.05
N PHE A 11 -9.75 9.83 1.44
CA PHE A 11 -10.60 8.64 1.27
C PHE A 11 -10.43 7.71 2.47
N THR A 12 -11.31 6.71 2.58
CA THR A 12 -11.25 5.73 3.65
C THR A 12 -10.93 4.35 3.11
N ALA A 13 -10.20 3.58 3.92
CA ALA A 13 -9.95 2.18 3.67
C ALA A 13 -10.44 1.34 4.85
N VAL A 14 -11.00 0.16 4.56
CA VAL A 14 -11.47 -0.80 5.57
C VAL A 14 -10.67 -2.09 5.44
N GLY A 15 -10.15 -2.60 6.56
CA GLY A 15 -9.39 -3.83 6.53
C GLY A 15 -8.78 -4.28 7.85
N LYS A 16 -7.88 -5.25 7.75
CA LYS A 16 -7.16 -5.82 8.89
C LYS A 16 -5.90 -5.04 9.17
N LYS A 17 -5.68 -4.70 10.43
CA LYS A 17 -4.49 -4.00 10.92
C LYS A 17 -3.54 -4.95 11.66
N ARG A 18 -2.24 -4.78 11.47
CA ARG A 18 -1.21 -5.32 12.36
C ARG A 18 -0.07 -4.31 12.53
N THR A 19 0.43 -4.16 13.76
CA THR A 19 1.56 -3.27 14.06
C THR A 19 2.86 -4.08 14.10
N PHE A 20 3.89 -3.59 13.42
CA PHE A 20 5.22 -4.18 13.36
C PHE A 20 6.29 -3.22 13.88
N SER A 21 7.34 -3.75 14.51
CA SER A 21 8.58 -2.98 14.74
C SER A 21 9.35 -2.91 13.42
N VAL A 22 9.90 -1.75 13.08
CA VAL A 22 10.75 -1.56 11.89
C VAL A 22 12.24 -1.80 12.16
N GLU A 23 12.58 -2.27 13.36
CA GLU A 23 13.95 -2.60 13.71
C GLU A 23 14.48 -3.79 12.87
N ASN A 24 15.66 -3.62 12.28
CA ASN A 24 16.39 -4.65 11.54
C ASN A 24 15.64 -5.27 10.35
N ASP A 25 14.69 -4.56 9.74
CA ASP A 25 13.94 -5.02 8.56
C ASP A 25 13.08 -6.29 8.76
N ALA A 26 12.90 -6.75 10.01
CA ALA A 26 12.14 -7.96 10.32
C ALA A 26 10.65 -7.86 9.97
N GLN A 27 10.12 -6.64 9.76
CA GLN A 27 8.75 -6.40 9.32
C GLN A 27 8.45 -7.01 7.96
N LYS A 28 9.43 -7.08 7.04
CA LYS A 28 9.19 -7.56 5.66
C LYS A 28 8.68 -9.00 5.64
N GLU A 29 9.33 -9.87 6.42
CA GLU A 29 8.90 -11.27 6.56
C GLU A 29 7.54 -11.38 7.26
N LYS A 30 7.32 -10.59 8.32
CA LYS A 30 6.07 -10.58 9.09
C LYS A 30 4.87 -10.06 8.28
N ILE A 31 5.09 -9.10 7.39
CA ILE A 31 4.07 -8.61 6.45
C ILE A 31 3.72 -9.70 5.44
N SER A 32 4.72 -10.39 4.90
CA SER A 32 4.48 -11.55 4.02
C SER A 32 3.69 -12.65 4.73
N GLN A 33 3.98 -12.94 6.00
CA GLN A 33 3.22 -13.89 6.81
C GLN A 33 1.79 -13.39 7.06
N PHE A 34 1.61 -12.10 7.33
CA PHE A 34 0.28 -11.51 7.52
C PHE A 34 -0.59 -11.62 6.26
N TRP A 35 -0.03 -11.39 5.07
CA TRP A 35 -0.70 -11.66 3.80
C TRP A 35 -1.05 -13.14 3.61
N GLN A 36 -0.14 -14.05 3.94
CA GLN A 36 -0.41 -15.50 3.86
C GLN A 36 -1.55 -15.90 4.79
N GLU A 37 -1.57 -15.40 6.02
CA GLU A 37 -2.65 -15.63 6.98
C GLU A 37 -3.98 -15.07 6.48
N ALA A 38 -4.02 -13.83 6.00
CA ALA A 38 -5.23 -13.18 5.50
C ALA A 38 -5.80 -13.88 4.24
N ASN A 39 -4.94 -14.44 3.38
CA ASN A 39 -5.37 -15.24 2.25
C ASN A 39 -5.87 -16.62 2.70
N ALA A 40 -5.17 -17.27 3.64
CA ALA A 40 -5.50 -18.63 4.08
C ALA A 40 -6.79 -18.69 4.92
N ASN A 41 -7.10 -17.63 5.68
CA ASN A 41 -8.27 -17.57 6.55
C ASN A 41 -9.51 -16.92 5.90
N GLY A 42 -9.39 -16.42 4.66
CA GLY A 42 -10.47 -15.76 3.92
C GLY A 42 -10.66 -14.27 4.23
N ASP A 43 -9.83 -13.65 5.06
CA ASP A 43 -9.93 -12.22 5.34
C ASP A 43 -9.69 -11.36 4.10
N ALA A 44 -8.76 -11.75 3.22
CA ALA A 44 -8.49 -11.03 1.98
C ALA A 44 -9.72 -11.00 1.04
N GLU A 45 -10.43 -12.13 0.94
CA GLU A 45 -11.69 -12.23 0.18
C GLU A 45 -12.78 -11.37 0.82
N ARG A 46 -12.98 -11.47 2.14
CA ARG A 46 -13.92 -10.63 2.90
C ARG A 46 -13.61 -9.13 2.74
N ILE A 47 -12.34 -8.76 2.68
CA ILE A 47 -11.91 -7.37 2.44
C ILE A 47 -12.27 -6.96 1.01
N ASN A 48 -12.01 -7.81 0.01
CA ASN A 48 -12.36 -7.50 -1.37
C ASN A 48 -13.87 -7.27 -1.57
N GLU A 49 -14.71 -8.02 -0.86
CA GLU A 49 -16.18 -7.84 -0.86
C GLU A 49 -16.66 -6.50 -0.30
N LEU A 50 -15.81 -5.77 0.45
CA LEU A 50 -16.11 -4.45 0.99
C LEU A 50 -15.82 -3.31 0.01
N ALA A 51 -15.38 -3.62 -1.22
CA ALA A 51 -15.16 -2.64 -2.29
C ALA A 51 -16.49 -1.92 -2.63
N GLU A 52 -16.72 -0.77 -2.00
CA GLU A 52 -17.88 0.07 -2.26
C GLU A 52 -17.38 1.46 -2.68
N PHE A 53 -17.77 1.91 -3.86
CA PHE A 53 -17.28 3.15 -4.48
C PHE A 53 -15.75 3.24 -4.60
N ALA A 54 -15.07 2.09 -4.64
CA ALA A 54 -13.64 2.01 -4.83
C ALA A 54 -13.25 2.63 -6.18
N THR A 55 -12.33 3.58 -6.11
CA THR A 55 -11.70 4.23 -7.27
C THR A 55 -10.24 3.82 -7.43
N ILE A 56 -9.69 3.11 -6.45
CA ILE A 56 -8.45 2.33 -6.58
C ILE A 56 -8.86 0.89 -6.87
N ASP A 57 -8.30 0.34 -7.96
CA ASP A 57 -8.56 -1.04 -8.37
C ASP A 57 -7.59 -1.99 -7.67
N GLY A 58 -8.07 -2.66 -6.61
CA GLY A 58 -7.31 -3.68 -5.90
C GLY A 58 -7.27 -3.52 -4.38
N ILE A 59 -6.68 -4.53 -3.73
CA ILE A 59 -6.46 -4.52 -2.28
C ILE A 59 -5.20 -3.69 -1.99
N LEU A 60 -5.30 -2.85 -0.96
CA LEU A 60 -4.27 -1.96 -0.47
C LEU A 60 -3.43 -2.63 0.63
N GLY A 61 -2.11 -2.57 0.49
CA GLY A 61 -1.16 -2.63 1.59
C GLY A 61 -0.85 -1.22 2.08
N VAL A 62 -1.39 -0.80 3.23
CA VAL A 62 -1.21 0.56 3.75
C VAL A 62 -0.11 0.58 4.81
N CYS A 63 0.99 1.27 4.54
CA CYS A 63 2.12 1.45 5.44
C CYS A 63 2.01 2.80 6.17
N GLN A 64 1.63 2.78 7.44
CA GLN A 64 1.56 3.97 8.28
C GLN A 64 2.66 3.95 9.34
N MET A 65 3.66 4.81 9.16
CA MET A 65 4.78 4.96 10.08
C MET A 65 4.39 5.74 11.34
N ASN A 66 4.73 5.18 12.50
CA ASN A 66 4.49 5.73 13.83
C ASN A 66 5.78 5.61 14.67
N GLY A 67 6.78 6.44 14.35
CA GLY A 67 8.09 6.39 15.01
C GLY A 67 8.87 5.13 14.65
N ASP A 68 9.16 4.28 15.65
CA ASP A 68 9.86 3.00 15.52
C ASP A 68 8.93 1.81 15.19
N LYS A 69 7.65 2.10 14.95
CA LYS A 69 6.63 1.11 14.59
C LYS A 69 5.95 1.49 13.29
N MET A 70 5.43 0.47 12.63
CA MET A 70 4.60 0.62 11.43
C MET A 70 3.29 -0.11 11.63
N ASP A 71 2.19 0.62 11.49
CA ASP A 71 0.87 0.04 11.32
C ASP A 71 0.73 -0.35 9.84
N TYR A 72 0.56 -1.65 9.58
CA TYR A 72 0.31 -2.17 8.25
C TYR A 72 -1.14 -2.63 8.16
N TYR A 73 -1.84 -2.20 7.11
CA TYR A 73 -3.21 -2.63 6.85
C TYR A 73 -3.26 -3.43 5.54
N ILE A 74 -4.00 -4.54 5.56
CA ILE A 74 -4.53 -5.17 4.36
C ILE A 74 -5.97 -4.67 4.26
N ALA A 75 -6.25 -3.78 3.32
CA ALA A 75 -7.50 -3.04 3.29
C ALA A 75 -7.98 -2.79 1.87
N ILE A 76 -9.23 -2.36 1.70
CA ILE A 76 -9.74 -1.88 0.43
C ILE A 76 -10.32 -0.48 0.60
N GLU A 77 -10.30 0.32 -0.47
CA GLU A 77 -11.03 1.59 -0.47
C GLU A 77 -12.52 1.33 -0.27
N SER A 78 -13.08 1.88 0.80
CA SER A 78 -14.46 1.64 1.19
C SER A 78 -14.95 2.69 2.18
N GLU A 79 -16.18 3.17 1.97
CA GLU A 79 -16.90 4.03 2.91
C GLU A 79 -17.81 3.26 3.88
N LEU A 80 -17.83 1.93 3.80
CA LEU A 80 -18.66 1.10 4.68
C LEU A 80 -18.24 1.20 6.16
N THR A 81 -19.16 0.84 7.04
CA THR A 81 -18.83 0.60 8.46
C THR A 81 -18.02 -0.69 8.55
N PRO A 82 -16.85 -0.70 9.21
CA PRO A 82 -16.03 -1.89 9.30
C PRO A 82 -16.75 -2.99 10.11
N PRO A 83 -16.61 -4.27 9.73
CA PRO A 83 -16.92 -5.39 10.60
C PRO A 83 -16.20 -5.29 11.96
N GLU A 84 -16.70 -5.97 13.00
CA GLU A 84 -16.13 -5.90 14.36
C GLU A 84 -14.64 -6.27 14.43
N ASP A 85 -14.16 -7.10 13.51
CA ASP A 85 -12.79 -7.60 13.47
C ASP A 85 -11.88 -6.85 12.49
N MET A 86 -12.34 -5.72 11.94
CA MET A 86 -11.62 -4.86 11.00
C MET A 86 -11.62 -3.40 11.48
N GLU A 87 -10.70 -2.62 10.94
CA GLU A 87 -10.58 -1.20 11.24
C GLU A 87 -10.83 -0.35 9.99
N LYS A 88 -11.35 0.85 10.20
CA LYS A 88 -11.47 1.88 9.17
C LYS A 88 -10.38 2.93 9.36
N LEU A 89 -9.58 3.14 8.32
CA LEU A 89 -8.53 4.13 8.27
C LEU A 89 -8.94 5.28 7.35
N THR A 90 -8.67 6.52 7.76
CA THR A 90 -8.77 7.69 6.87
C THR A 90 -7.40 8.01 6.31
N ILE A 91 -7.28 8.02 4.99
CA ILE A 91 -6.08 8.45 4.27
C ILE A 91 -6.31 9.92 3.88
N PRO A 92 -5.46 10.85 4.34
CA PRO A 92 -5.67 12.27 4.09
C PRO A 92 -5.49 12.61 2.61
N ALA A 93 -6.08 13.74 2.19
CA ALA A 93 -5.85 14.28 0.85
C ALA A 93 -4.35 14.53 0.67
N SER A 94 -3.80 14.09 -0.46
CA SER A 94 -2.38 14.17 -0.73
C SER A 94 -2.10 14.23 -2.23
N LYS A 95 -0.89 14.68 -2.56
CA LYS A 95 -0.29 14.49 -3.88
C LYS A 95 0.49 13.18 -3.82
N TRP A 96 0.35 12.35 -4.84
CA TRP A 96 0.91 11.00 -4.89
C TRP A 96 1.82 10.86 -6.09
N ALA A 97 2.98 10.24 -5.88
CA ALA A 97 3.78 9.65 -6.94
C ALA A 97 3.44 8.17 -7.04
N ILE A 98 2.88 7.76 -8.18
CA ILE A 98 2.45 6.40 -8.46
C ILE A 98 3.52 5.73 -9.34
N PHE A 99 4.05 4.61 -8.84
CA PHE A 99 5.07 3.81 -9.49
C PHE A 99 4.47 2.50 -9.94
N LYS A 100 4.60 2.20 -11.23
CA LYS A 100 4.13 0.93 -11.80
C LYS A 100 5.12 -0.19 -11.50
N SER A 101 4.60 -1.31 -11.02
CA SER A 101 5.30 -2.56 -10.82
C SER A 101 4.75 -3.60 -11.79
N VAL A 102 5.64 -4.28 -12.52
CA VAL A 102 5.25 -5.40 -13.38
C VAL A 102 6.11 -6.61 -13.07
N GLY A 103 5.47 -7.74 -12.78
CA GLY A 103 6.10 -9.02 -12.53
C GLY A 103 5.75 -9.65 -11.19
N PRO A 104 6.35 -10.81 -10.87
CA PRO A 104 5.91 -11.65 -9.76
C PRO A 104 6.23 -11.04 -8.40
N LEU A 105 5.26 -11.09 -7.50
CA LEU A 105 5.41 -10.70 -6.11
C LEU A 105 6.20 -11.75 -5.30
N PRO A 106 6.93 -11.32 -4.24
CA PRO A 106 7.13 -9.93 -3.80
C PRO A 106 8.28 -9.23 -4.54
N SER A 107 8.96 -9.90 -5.47
CA SER A 107 10.21 -9.41 -6.06
C SER A 107 10.06 -8.14 -6.90
N SER A 108 8.97 -8.00 -7.64
CA SER A 108 8.71 -6.82 -8.49
C SER A 108 8.50 -5.57 -7.65
N ILE A 109 7.65 -5.65 -6.62
CA ILE A 109 7.35 -4.50 -5.77
C ILE A 109 8.53 -4.10 -4.88
N GLN A 110 9.34 -5.06 -4.40
CA GLN A 110 10.57 -4.76 -3.65
C GLN A 110 11.57 -3.92 -4.48
N LYS A 111 11.72 -4.20 -5.78
CA LYS A 111 12.55 -3.40 -6.67
C LYS A 111 12.03 -1.97 -6.85
N VAL A 112 10.71 -1.79 -6.83
CA VAL A 112 10.09 -0.46 -6.87
C VAL A 112 10.47 0.33 -5.62
N TRP A 113 10.36 -0.28 -4.44
CA TRP A 113 10.80 0.34 -3.18
C TRP A 113 12.29 0.72 -3.17
N GLU A 114 13.15 -0.18 -3.63
CA GLU A 114 14.60 0.08 -3.78
C GLU A 114 14.87 1.28 -4.71
N TYR A 115 14.16 1.36 -5.83
CA TYR A 115 14.28 2.49 -6.76
C TYR A 115 13.77 3.80 -6.15
N ILE A 116 12.62 3.79 -5.48
CA ILE A 116 12.01 4.97 -4.86
C ILE A 116 12.99 5.64 -3.89
N TYR A 117 13.49 4.87 -2.92
CA TYR A 117 14.34 5.39 -1.86
C TYR A 117 15.82 5.46 -2.23
N GLY A 118 16.30 4.60 -3.13
CA GLY A 118 17.68 4.59 -3.58
C GLY A 118 17.98 5.67 -4.61
N GLU A 119 17.04 5.97 -5.51
CA GLU A 119 17.31 6.81 -6.69
C GLU A 119 16.29 7.94 -6.88
N TRP A 120 15.00 7.62 -6.85
CA TRP A 120 13.98 8.56 -7.29
C TRP A 120 13.90 9.80 -6.40
N PHE A 121 13.84 9.65 -5.07
CA PHE A 121 13.82 10.81 -4.17
C PHE A 121 15.06 11.70 -4.30
N HIS A 122 16.22 11.14 -4.66
CA HIS A 122 17.45 11.91 -4.86
C HIS A 122 17.43 12.74 -6.15
N THR A 123 16.71 12.27 -7.17
CA THR A 123 16.69 12.86 -8.51
C THR A 123 15.41 13.63 -8.83
N SER A 124 14.34 13.42 -8.06
CA SER A 124 13.06 14.11 -8.24
C SER A 124 13.03 15.50 -7.58
N ASN A 125 12.03 16.30 -7.94
CA ASN A 125 11.73 17.57 -7.30
C ASN A 125 10.75 17.42 -6.12
N TYR A 126 10.68 16.22 -5.51
CA TYR A 126 9.70 15.91 -4.47
C TYR A 126 10.34 15.39 -3.18
N ASN A 127 9.83 15.85 -2.04
CA ASN A 127 10.07 15.25 -0.74
C ASN A 127 8.92 14.31 -0.38
N HIS A 128 9.16 13.41 0.58
CA HIS A 128 8.13 12.54 1.13
C HIS A 128 7.05 13.37 1.86
N GLY A 129 5.79 13.06 1.60
CA GLY A 129 4.61 13.76 2.12
C GLY A 129 4.04 13.11 3.39
N ASN A 130 3.23 13.86 4.13
CA ASN A 130 2.71 13.41 5.43
C ASN A 130 1.41 12.58 5.31
N ALA A 131 1.46 11.47 4.58
CA ALA A 131 0.38 10.48 4.51
C ALA A 131 0.96 9.05 4.58
N PRO A 132 0.13 8.00 4.75
CA PRO A 132 0.59 6.62 4.61
C PRO A 132 1.08 6.33 3.18
N GLU A 133 2.02 5.41 3.05
CA GLU A 133 2.39 4.86 1.74
C GLU A 133 1.47 3.68 1.39
N LEU A 134 1.20 3.46 0.11
CA LEU A 134 0.28 2.40 -0.33
C LEU A 134 0.96 1.47 -1.34
N GLU A 135 0.68 0.18 -1.21
CA GLU A 135 0.87 -0.82 -2.25
C GLU A 135 -0.52 -1.17 -2.78
N VAL A 136 -0.73 -1.09 -4.10
CA VAL A 136 -2.01 -1.47 -4.73
C VAL A 136 -1.82 -2.79 -5.47
N TYR A 137 -2.51 -3.82 -5.02
CA TYR A 137 -2.47 -5.16 -5.60
C TYR A 137 -3.75 -5.41 -6.39
N THR A 138 -3.65 -5.35 -7.73
CA THR A 138 -4.79 -5.61 -8.62
C THR A 138 -5.21 -7.08 -8.57
N GLU A 139 -6.44 -7.37 -8.97
CA GLU A 139 -6.86 -8.77 -9.14
C GLU A 139 -6.00 -9.49 -10.20
N GLY A 140 -5.65 -10.75 -9.93
CA GLY A 140 -4.90 -11.59 -10.88
C GLY A 140 -3.96 -12.59 -10.22
N ASP A 141 -3.21 -13.31 -11.05
CA ASP A 141 -2.16 -14.23 -10.59
C ASP A 141 -0.91 -13.43 -10.21
N THR A 142 -0.67 -13.29 -8.90
CA THR A 142 0.48 -12.54 -8.34
C THR A 142 1.84 -13.17 -8.66
N THR A 143 1.86 -14.38 -9.21
CA THR A 143 3.07 -15.08 -9.64
C THR A 143 3.37 -14.90 -11.13
N ALA A 144 2.47 -14.26 -11.88
CA ALA A 144 2.63 -14.03 -13.30
C ALA A 144 3.74 -13.01 -13.61
N VAL A 145 4.40 -13.20 -14.75
CA VAL A 145 5.50 -12.34 -15.21
C VAL A 145 5.02 -10.95 -15.65
N ASP A 146 3.74 -10.82 -15.94
CA ASP A 146 3.03 -9.62 -16.36
C ASP A 146 2.04 -9.12 -15.30
N TYR A 147 2.08 -9.68 -14.08
CA TYR A 147 1.25 -9.20 -12.97
C TYR A 147 1.52 -7.72 -12.70
N TYR A 148 0.45 -6.93 -12.62
CA TYR A 148 0.51 -5.49 -12.41
C TYR A 148 0.24 -5.15 -10.95
N SER A 149 1.00 -4.21 -10.40
CA SER A 149 0.72 -3.62 -9.10
C SER A 149 1.30 -2.21 -9.07
N GLU A 150 0.96 -1.44 -8.05
CA GLU A 150 1.45 -0.06 -7.92
C GLU A 150 2.01 0.21 -6.53
N VAL A 151 2.93 1.16 -6.44
CA VAL A 151 3.36 1.76 -5.17
C VAL A 151 3.03 3.24 -5.23
N TRP A 152 2.29 3.73 -4.24
CA TRP A 152 1.85 5.11 -4.14
C TRP A 152 2.58 5.75 -2.97
N ILE A 153 3.38 6.76 -3.28
CA ILE A 153 4.17 7.51 -2.31
C ILE A 153 3.58 8.90 -2.17
N PRO A 154 3.21 9.36 -0.96
CA PRO A 154 2.78 10.72 -0.78
C PRO A 154 3.97 11.66 -0.96
N VAL A 155 3.74 12.78 -1.62
CA VAL A 155 4.81 13.71 -1.99
C VAL A 155 4.41 15.16 -1.83
N VAL A 156 5.41 16.00 -1.54
CA VAL A 156 5.32 17.46 -1.57
C VAL A 156 6.46 18.01 -2.42
N GLU A 157 6.25 19.15 -3.08
CA GLU A 157 7.31 19.76 -3.90
C GLU A 157 8.51 20.18 -3.02
N LYS A 158 9.72 19.98 -3.53
CA LYS A 158 10.95 20.53 -2.93
C LYS A 158 10.92 22.04 -3.08
N GLU A 159 11.30 22.74 -2.01
CA GLU A 159 11.60 24.17 -2.05
C GLU A 159 12.93 24.44 -2.77
#